data_AF-A0A3R7X294-F1
#
_entry.id   AF-A0A3R7X294-F1
#
_cell.length_a   1.000
_cell.length_b   1.000
_cell.length_c   1.000
_cell.angle_alpha   90.00
_cell.angle_beta   90.00
_cell.angle_gamma   90.00
#
_symmetry.space_group_name_H-M   'P 1'
#
loop_
_entity.id
_entity.type
_entity.pdbx_description
1 polymer ?
#
loop_
_entity_poly.entity_id
_entity_poly.type
_entity_poly.pdbx_seq_one_letter_code
_entity_poly.pdbx_strand_id
1 'polypeptide(L)'
;ESCAALERTIPDIPALPKNIMGTGVPAFDLPDPFRSDPLPGYGLMAAGGRLDRASDLASEAIEAAIRLSEVEGAILRLSTRIASVRRRTNALESILIPQLEGVIVYISDYLEEMEREDLFRRKRAKGREEAEA
;
A
#
# COMPACT_ATOMS: atom_id res chain seq x y z
N GLU A 1 21.40 48.96 -5.59
CA GLU A 1 20.03 48.90 -5.02
C GLU A 1 19.03 48.10 -5.86
N SER A 2 19.27 47.87 -7.17
CA SER A 2 18.31 47.16 -8.04
C SER A 2 18.33 45.61 -8.01
N CYS A 3 19.21 44.96 -7.25
CA CYS A 3 19.34 43.49 -7.25
C CYS A 3 18.57 42.77 -6.12
N ALA A 4 18.04 43.49 -5.13
CA ALA A 4 17.49 42.87 -3.92
C ALA A 4 15.99 42.45 -4.02
N ALA A 5 15.31 42.77 -5.12
CA ALA A 5 13.85 42.67 -5.21
C ALA A 5 13.28 41.40 -5.87
N LEU A 6 14.12 40.43 -6.27
CA LEU A 6 13.65 39.27 -7.03
C LEU A 6 14.18 37.95 -6.48
N GLU A 7 14.14 37.76 -5.17
CA GLU A 7 14.09 36.40 -4.61
C GLU A 7 12.66 35.87 -4.84
N ARG A 8 12.41 35.25 -6.01
CA ARG A 8 11.26 34.35 -6.15
C ARG A 8 11.52 33.15 -5.24
N THR A 9 11.06 33.24 -4.00
CA THR A 9 10.94 32.08 -3.12
C THR A 9 9.99 31.10 -3.79
N ILE A 10 10.48 29.91 -4.11
CA ILE A 10 9.63 28.80 -4.56
C ILE A 10 8.64 28.58 -3.41
N PRO A 11 7.32 28.79 -3.61
CA PRO A 11 6.35 28.60 -2.54
C PRO A 11 6.39 27.13 -2.10
N ASP A 12 6.26 26.90 -0.78
CA ASP A 12 6.14 25.55 -0.25
C ASP A 12 4.94 24.86 -0.90
N ILE A 13 5.17 23.73 -1.56
CA ILE A 13 4.11 22.94 -2.20
C ILE A 13 3.46 22.07 -1.11
N PRO A 14 2.19 22.33 -0.74
CA PRO A 14 1.53 21.53 0.29
C PRO A 14 1.32 20.10 -0.21
N ALA A 15 1.90 19.14 0.53
CA ALA A 15 1.70 17.72 0.30
C ALA A 15 0.54 17.20 1.17
N LEU A 16 -0.56 16.79 0.54
CA LEU A 16 -1.70 16.18 1.20
C LEU A 16 -1.69 14.66 0.97
N PRO A 17 -1.78 13.83 2.02
CA PRO A 17 -1.83 12.40 1.83
C PRO A 17 -3.20 11.97 1.26
N LYS A 18 -3.17 11.28 0.12
CA LYS A 18 -4.34 10.62 -0.47
C LYS A 18 -4.30 9.12 -0.17
N ASN A 19 -5.38 8.59 0.38
CA ASN A 19 -5.44 7.16 0.70
C ASN A 19 -5.89 6.34 -0.52
N ILE A 20 -5.07 5.35 -0.91
CA ILE A 20 -5.38 4.36 -1.94
C ILE A 20 -5.08 2.98 -1.37
N MET A 21 -6.08 2.09 -1.31
CA MET A 21 -5.94 0.71 -0.80
C MET A 21 -5.32 0.64 0.62
N GLY A 22 -5.70 1.57 1.50
CA GLY A 22 -5.16 1.67 2.86
C GLY A 22 -3.69 2.09 2.94
N THR A 23 -3.13 2.60 1.83
CA THR A 23 -1.78 3.17 1.76
C THR A 23 -1.89 4.67 1.49
N GLY A 24 -1.26 5.49 2.34
CA GLY A 24 -1.19 6.93 2.12
C GLY A 24 -0.18 7.24 1.02
N VAL A 25 -0.64 7.81 -0.08
CA VAL A 25 0.15 8.25 -1.23
C VAL A 25 0.31 9.77 -1.14
N PRO A 26 1.50 10.34 -1.41
CA PRO A 26 1.66 11.79 -1.49
C PRO A 26 0.84 12.31 -2.68
N ALA A 27 -0.01 13.31 -2.45
CA ALA A 27 -0.61 14.11 -3.50
C ALA A 27 -0.14 15.55 -3.31
N PHE A 28 0.31 16.17 -4.39
CA PHE A 28 0.75 17.56 -4.37
C PHE A 28 -0.37 18.41 -4.91
N ASP A 29 -0.88 19.34 -4.10
CA ASP A 29 -1.74 20.38 -4.63
C ASP A 29 -0.81 21.45 -5.19
N LEU A 30 -0.77 21.57 -6.51
CA LEU A 30 0.00 22.61 -7.18
C LEU A 30 -0.85 23.89 -7.07
N PRO A 31 -0.53 24.86 -6.17
CA PRO A 31 -1.06 26.20 -6.36
C PRO A 31 -0.67 26.66 -7.76
N ASP A 32 -1.39 27.63 -8.33
CA ASP A 32 -1.20 28.11 -9.70
C ASP A 32 -0.32 29.39 -9.78
N PRO A 33 0.92 29.48 -9.20
CA PRO A 33 1.73 30.69 -9.31
C PRO A 33 2.52 30.75 -10.62
N PHE A 34 2.50 29.72 -11.46
CA PHE A 34 3.18 29.75 -12.76
C PHE A 34 2.38 30.49 -13.84
N ARG A 35 1.11 30.81 -13.61
CA ARG A 35 0.26 31.57 -14.54
C ARG A 35 0.01 33.03 -14.17
N SER A 36 0.08 33.39 -12.88
CA SER A 36 -0.49 34.65 -12.40
C SER A 36 0.50 35.79 -12.17
N ASP A 37 1.81 35.54 -12.04
CA ASP A 37 2.81 36.61 -11.92
C ASP A 37 3.59 36.82 -13.22
N PRO A 38 3.26 37.86 -14.01
CA PRO A 38 3.94 38.16 -15.28
C PRO A 38 5.33 38.77 -15.10
N LEU A 39 5.81 38.94 -13.85
CA LEU A 39 7.14 39.48 -13.58
C LEU A 39 8.18 38.35 -13.57
N PRO A 40 9.14 38.34 -14.51
CA PRO A 40 10.19 37.35 -14.51
C PRO A 40 11.04 37.47 -13.24
N GLY A 41 11.46 36.35 -12.67
CA GLY A 41 12.35 36.28 -11.49
C GLY A 41 13.78 36.81 -11.73
N TYR A 42 13.98 37.55 -12.82
CA TYR A 42 15.26 38.04 -13.28
C TYR A 42 15.12 39.52 -13.68
N GLY A 43 16.20 40.30 -13.61
CA GLY A 43 16.15 41.73 -13.87
C GLY A 43 15.84 42.07 -15.33
N LEU A 44 14.90 43.00 -15.56
CA LEU A 44 14.48 43.42 -16.91
C LEU A 44 15.63 43.95 -17.79
N MET A 45 16.73 44.45 -17.20
CA MET A 45 17.89 44.94 -17.97
C MET A 45 18.62 43.84 -18.74
N ALA A 46 18.50 42.57 -18.32
CA ALA A 46 19.06 41.42 -19.03
C ALA A 46 18.01 40.67 -19.87
N ALA A 47 16.75 41.13 -19.88
CA ALA A 47 15.65 40.44 -20.53
C ALA A 47 15.81 40.42 -22.05
N GLY A 48 15.77 39.22 -22.61
CA GLY A 48 15.61 39.01 -24.04
C GLY A 48 14.66 37.84 -24.26
N GLY A 49 13.95 37.81 -25.39
CA GLY A 49 12.92 36.77 -25.67
C GLY A 49 13.43 35.32 -25.76
N ARG A 50 14.73 35.08 -25.54
CA ARG A 50 15.32 33.75 -25.31
C ARG A 50 15.25 33.36 -23.83
N LEU A 51 15.44 34.30 -22.91
CA LEU A 51 15.36 34.08 -21.46
C LEU A 51 13.91 33.88 -21.02
N ASP A 52 12.96 34.64 -21.60
CA ASP A 52 11.53 34.42 -21.36
C ASP A 52 11.12 32.99 -21.73
N ARG A 53 11.45 32.56 -22.95
CA ARG A 53 11.18 31.18 -23.41
C ARG A 53 11.87 30.12 -22.55
N ALA A 54 13.08 30.38 -22.08
CA ALA A 54 13.78 29.45 -21.18
C ALA A 54 13.08 29.37 -19.80
N SER A 55 12.56 30.49 -19.30
CA SER A 55 11.77 30.55 -18.06
C SER A 55 10.45 29.80 -18.18
N ASP A 56 9.76 29.93 -19.31
CA ASP A 56 8.50 29.22 -19.58
C ASP A 56 8.73 27.70 -19.62
N LEU A 57 9.74 27.25 -20.38
CA LEU A 57 10.10 25.83 -20.48
C LEU A 57 10.57 25.26 -19.14
N ALA A 58 11.32 26.03 -18.35
CA ALA A 58 11.73 25.62 -17.01
C ALA A 58 10.52 25.43 -16.08
N SER A 59 9.52 26.30 -16.16
CA SER A 59 8.28 26.21 -15.37
C SER A 59 7.48 24.96 -15.73
N GLU A 60 7.32 24.68 -17.04
CA GLU A 60 6.65 23.47 -17.51
C GLU A 60 7.40 22.19 -17.09
N ALA A 61 8.73 22.19 -17.17
CA ALA A 61 9.56 21.06 -16.73
C ALA A 61 9.43 20.79 -15.22
N ILE A 62 9.34 21.85 -14.39
CA ILE A 62 9.13 21.71 -12.94
C ILE A 62 7.75 21.13 -12.65
N GLU A 63 6.70 21.60 -13.31
CA GLU A 63 5.34 21.06 -13.17
C GLU A 63 5.30 19.56 -13.53
N ALA A 64 5.93 19.19 -14.65
CA ALA A 64 6.04 17.80 -15.08
C ALA A 64 6.81 16.93 -14.07
N ALA A 65 7.91 17.45 -13.51
CA ALA A 65 8.70 16.75 -12.50
C ALA A 65 7.91 16.49 -11.21
N ILE A 66 7.11 17.47 -10.76
CA ILE A 66 6.27 17.33 -9.56
C ILE A 66 5.21 16.23 -9.80
N ARG A 67 4.51 16.26 -10.94
CA ARG A 67 3.54 15.21 -11.29
C ARG A 67 4.17 13.83 -11.39
N LEU A 68 5.36 13.74 -11.97
CA LEU A 68 6.11 12.48 -12.03
C LEU A 68 6.43 11.95 -10.62
N SER A 69 6.89 12.84 -9.73
CA SER A 69 7.23 12.47 -8.35
C SER A 69 6.02 11.95 -7.56
N GLU A 70 4.83 12.47 -7.84
CA GLU A 70 3.57 12.00 -7.26
C GLU A 70 3.29 10.54 -7.63
N VAL A 71 3.34 10.24 -8.94
CA VAL A 71 3.07 8.91 -9.49
C VAL A 71 4.14 7.90 -9.06
N GLU A 72 5.41 8.29 -9.10
CA GLU A 72 6.51 7.43 -8.68
C GLU A 72 6.42 7.10 -7.18
N GLY A 73 6.15 8.11 -6.35
CA GLY A 73 5.92 7.93 -4.92
C GLY A 73 4.74 7.00 -4.63
N ALA A 74 3.65 7.11 -5.41
CA ALA A 74 2.51 6.21 -5.33
C ALA A 74 2.89 4.76 -5.64
N ILE A 75 3.59 4.54 -6.75
CA ILE A 75 3.99 3.20 -7.20
C ILE A 75 4.91 2.52 -6.19
N LEU A 76 5.90 3.24 -5.66
CA LEU A 76 6.83 2.69 -4.66
C LEU A 76 6.10 2.25 -3.39
N ARG A 77 5.22 3.11 -2.85
CA ARG A 77 4.45 2.78 -1.64
C ARG A 77 3.48 1.62 -1.89
N LEU A 78 2.79 1.59 -3.02
CA LEU A 78 1.89 0.49 -3.38
C LEU A 78 2.65 -0.82 -3.57
N SER A 79 3.80 -0.80 -4.24
CA SER A 79 4.63 -1.99 -4.48
C SER A 79 5.04 -2.67 -3.17
N THR A 80 5.51 -1.89 -2.19
CA THR A 80 5.86 -2.44 -0.87
C THR A 80 4.66 -3.04 -0.14
N ARG A 81 3.49 -2.40 -0.25
CA ARG A 81 2.24 -2.92 0.33
C ARG A 81 1.80 -4.22 -0.32
N ILE A 82 1.81 -4.28 -1.66
CA ILE A 82 1.47 -5.48 -2.44
C ILE A 82 2.41 -6.63 -2.08
N ALA A 83 3.72 -6.37 -1.97
CA ALA A 83 4.68 -7.39 -1.57
C ALA A 83 4.39 -7.95 -0.17
N SER A 84 4.01 -7.08 0.79
CA SER A 84 3.61 -7.51 2.13
C SER A 84 2.36 -8.39 2.12
N VAL A 85 1.32 -7.97 1.37
CA VAL A 85 0.08 -8.75 1.25
C VAL A 85 0.35 -10.10 0.58
N ARG A 86 1.11 -10.14 -0.51
CA ARG A 86 1.48 -11.39 -1.20
C ARG A 86 2.20 -12.38 -0.28
N ARG A 87 3.15 -11.91 0.54
CA ARG A 87 3.83 -12.78 1.53
C ARG A 87 2.85 -13.38 2.54
N ARG A 88 1.88 -12.58 3.01
CA ARG A 88 0.86 -13.04 3.95
C ARG A 88 -0.08 -14.07 3.31
N THR A 89 -0.56 -13.79 2.11
CA THR A 89 -1.40 -14.74 1.34
C THR A 89 -0.67 -16.06 1.14
N ASN A 90 0.60 -16.02 0.73
CA ASN A 90 1.40 -17.23 0.55
C ASN A 90 1.61 -18.02 1.85
N ALA A 91 1.85 -17.34 2.98
CA ALA A 91 2.00 -18.01 4.28
C ALA A 91 0.68 -18.68 4.73
N LEU A 92 -0.46 -18.05 4.45
CA LEU A 92 -1.77 -18.65 4.74
C LEU A 92 -2.02 -19.89 3.89
N GLU A 93 -1.80 -19.79 2.58
CA GLU A 93 -2.07 -20.88 1.63
C GLU A 93 -1.12 -22.07 1.79
N SER A 94 0.17 -21.82 1.94
CA SER A 94 1.18 -22.88 1.93
C SER A 94 1.49 -23.49 3.30
N ILE A 95 1.19 -22.76 4.40
CA ILE A 95 1.54 -23.21 5.76
C ILE A 95 0.30 -23.35 6.61
N LEU A 96 -0.47 -22.27 6.79
CA LEU A 96 -1.55 -22.27 7.80
C LEU A 96 -2.71 -23.18 7.41
N ILE A 97 -3.20 -23.09 6.16
CA ILE A 97 -4.33 -23.91 5.70
C ILE A 97 -4.00 -25.41 5.80
N PRO A 98 -2.87 -25.91 5.26
CA PRO A 98 -2.53 -27.33 5.38
C PRO A 98 -2.35 -27.80 6.83
N GLN A 99 -1.81 -26.95 7.71
CA GLN A 99 -1.70 -27.28 9.14
C GLN A 99 -3.06 -27.43 9.80
N LEU A 100 -4.00 -26.51 9.54
CA LEU A 100 -5.34 -26.58 10.08
C LEU A 100 -6.12 -27.79 9.55
N GLU A 101 -5.97 -28.10 8.26
CA GLU A 101 -6.55 -29.31 7.66
C GLU A 101 -6.01 -30.58 8.34
N GLY A 102 -4.70 -30.65 8.60
CA GLY A 102 -4.10 -31.77 9.33
C GLY A 102 -4.64 -31.91 10.77
N VAL A 103 -4.87 -30.79 11.46
CA VAL A 103 -5.49 -30.80 12.81
C VAL A 103 -6.93 -31.28 12.76
N ILE A 104 -7.70 -30.88 11.75
CA ILE A 104 -9.09 -31.34 11.57
C ILE A 104 -9.13 -32.86 11.38
N VAL A 105 -8.26 -33.41 10.53
CA VAL A 105 -8.18 -34.86 10.31
C VAL A 105 -7.82 -35.57 11.61
N TYR A 106 -6.80 -35.10 12.33
CA TYR A 106 -6.40 -35.69 13.61
C TYR A 106 -7.53 -35.73 14.64
N ILE A 107 -8.27 -34.63 14.80
CA ILE A 107 -9.41 -34.57 15.73
C ILE A 107 -10.51 -35.54 15.29
N SER A 108 -10.78 -35.63 13.98
CA SER A 108 -11.81 -36.52 13.44
C SER A 108 -11.45 -37.99 13.70
N ASP A 109 -10.22 -38.39 13.39
CA ASP A 109 -9.73 -39.75 13.62
C ASP A 109 -9.76 -40.12 15.12
N TYR A 110 -9.39 -39.19 15.99
CA TYR A 110 -9.44 -39.40 17.44
C TYR A 110 -10.87 -39.59 17.96
N LEU A 111 -11.84 -38.81 17.45
CA LEU A 111 -13.24 -38.96 17.81
C LEU A 111 -13.82 -40.27 17.29
N GLU A 112 -13.50 -40.69 16.07
CA GLU A 112 -13.95 -41.97 15.51
C GLU A 112 -13.42 -43.17 16.30
N GLU A 113 -12.15 -43.12 16.72
CA GLU A 113 -11.57 -44.20 17.53
C GLU A 113 -12.21 -44.25 18.94
N MET A 114 -12.48 -43.10 19.53
CA MET A 114 -13.20 -43.01 20.81
C MET A 114 -14.62 -43.58 20.71
N GLU A 115 -15.36 -43.28 19.63
CA GLU A 115 -16.68 -43.87 19.37
C GLU A 115 -16.60 -45.39 19.17
N ARG A 116 -15.57 -45.87 18.48
CA ARG A 116 -15.33 -47.30 18.27
C ARG A 116 -15.09 -48.04 19.59
N GLU A 117 -14.27 -47.47 20.48
CA GLU A 117 -14.05 -48.03 21.81
C GLU A 117 -15.35 -48.10 22.63
N ASP A 118 -16.14 -47.04 22.62
CA ASP A 118 -17.41 -46.97 23.35
C ASP A 118 -18.43 -47.98 22.83
N LEU A 119 -18.51 -48.18 21.51
CA LEU A 119 -19.34 -49.22 20.91
C LEU A 119 -18.91 -50.62 21.35
N PHE A 120 -17.60 -50.89 21.42
CA PHE A 120 -17.08 -52.18 21.91
C PHE A 120 -17.42 -52.41 23.38
N ARG A 121 -17.26 -51.39 24.23
CA ARG A 121 -17.62 -51.43 25.66
C ARG A 121 -19.11 -51.73 25.83
N ARG A 122 -19.99 -51.04 25.10
CA ARG A 122 -21.44 -51.26 25.13
C ARG A 122 -21.82 -52.67 24.66
N LYS A 123 -21.21 -53.16 23.57
CA LYS A 123 -21.45 -54.53 23.07
C LYS A 123 -21.07 -55.60 24.09
N ARG A 124 -19.93 -55.45 24.77
CA ARG A 124 -19.50 -56.41 25.82
C ARG A 124 -20.40 -56.38 27.05
N ALA A 125 -20.86 -55.21 27.48
CA ALA A 125 -21.77 -55.10 28.61
C ALA A 125 -23.09 -55.84 28.32
N LYS A 126 -23.69 -55.60 27.16
CA LYS A 126 -24.92 -56.28 26.73
C LYS A 126 -24.75 -57.81 26.60
N GLY A 127 -23.64 -58.27 26.03
CA GLY A 127 -23.38 -59.71 25.90
C GLY A 127 -23.18 -60.44 27.24
N ARG A 128 -22.78 -59.73 28.30
CA ARG A 128 -22.74 -60.31 29.66
C ARG A 128 -24.13 -60.44 30.26
N GLU A 129 -24.96 -59.41 30.11
CA GLU A 129 -26.37 -59.45 30.57
C GLU A 129 -27.15 -60.59 29.89
N GLU A 130 -26.94 -60.80 28.58
CA GLU A 130 -27.59 -61.89 27.84
C GLU A 130 -27.07 -63.30 28.19
N ALA A 131 -25.88 -63.43 28.79
CA ALA A 131 -25.31 -64.71 29.21
C ALA A 131 -25.65 -65.07 30.66
N GLU A 132 -25.99 -64.08 31.48
CA GLU A 132 -26.47 -64.25 32.87
C GLU A 132 -27.98 -64.49 32.94
N ALA A 133 -28.72 -64.18 31.88
CA ALA A 133 -30.16 -64.44 31.71
C ALA A 133 -30.44 -65.84 31.13
#